data_AF-A0A160V6V5-F1
#
_entry.id   AF-A0A160V6V5-F1
#
_cell.length_a   1.000
_cell.length_b   1.000
_cell.length_c   1.000
_cell.angle_alpha   90.00
_cell.angle_beta   90.00
_cell.angle_gamma   90.00
#
_symmetry.space_group_name_H-M   'P 1'
#
loop_
_entity.id
_entity.type
_entity.pdbx_description
1 polymer ?
#
loop_
_entity_poly.entity_id
_entity_poly.type
_entity_poly.pdbx_seq_one_letter_code
_entity_poly.pdbx_strand_id
1 'polypeptide(L)' 'MIAAELLPELADIEEESQGLKAVVRRHENATERLELDDPSLLWDLNTPEQYQKAVDSGL' A
#
# COMPACT_ATOMS: atom_id res chain seq x y z
N MET A 1 7.55 -8.36 6.63
CA MET A 1 8.42 -7.35 7.27
C MET A 1 9.30 -6.74 6.20
N ILE A 2 9.68 -5.46 6.33
CA ILE A 2 10.61 -4.81 5.39
C ILE A 2 12.05 -5.16 5.81
N ALA A 3 12.88 -5.58 4.86
CA ALA A 3 14.30 -5.84 5.10
C ALA A 3 15.07 -4.54 5.42
N ALA A 4 15.95 -4.57 6.42
CA ALA A 4 16.67 -3.38 6.90
C ALA A 4 17.59 -2.76 5.84
N GLU A 5 18.06 -3.55 4.88
CA GLU A 5 18.87 -3.09 3.73
C GLU A 5 18.13 -2.12 2.81
N LEU A 6 16.79 -2.09 2.85
CA LEU A 6 15.98 -1.15 2.07
C LEU A 6 15.77 0.20 2.76
N LEU A 7 16.21 0.36 4.01
CA LEU A 7 16.02 1.60 4.76
C LEU A 7 16.59 2.86 4.08
N PRO A 8 17.79 2.82 3.45
CA PRO A 8 18.29 3.98 2.70
C PRO A 8 17.38 4.34 1.52
N GLU A 9 16.90 3.33 0.77
CA GLU A 9 16.00 3.55 -0.36
C GLU A 9 14.64 4.11 0.07
N LEU A 10 14.14 3.66 1.22
CA LEU A 10 12.90 4.14 1.82
C LEU A 10 13.00 5.58 2.35
N ALA A 11 14.19 6.03 2.74
CA ALA A 11 14.40 7.40 3.20
C ALA A 11 14.33 8.43 2.06
N ASP A 12 14.59 8.00 0.83
CA ASP A 12 14.66 8.85 -0.37
C ASP A 12 13.38 8.82 -1.23
N ILE A 13 12.31 8.17 -0.77
CA ILE A 13 11.06 8.10 -1.55
C ILE A 13 10.33 9.45 -1.54
N GLU A 14 9.76 9.80 -2.69
CA GLU A 14 8.95 11.01 -2.86
C GLU A 14 7.59 10.66 -3.46
N GLU A 15 6.56 11.42 -3.11
CA GLU A 15 5.20 11.21 -3.62
C GLU A 15 5.11 11.31 -5.15
N GLU A 16 5.88 12.21 -5.78
CA GLU A 16 5.96 12.33 -7.24
C GLU A 16 6.38 11.00 -7.89
N SER A 17 7.24 10.24 -7.21
CA SER A 17 7.70 8.92 -7.65
C SER A 17 6.78 7.76 -7.24
N GLN A 18 5.60 8.05 -6.69
CA GLN A 18 4.66 7.08 -6.08
C GLN A 18 5.13 6.50 -4.74
N GLY A 19 6.05 7.16 -4.04
CA GLY A 19 6.47 6.81 -2.68
C GLY A 19 6.89 5.34 -2.53
N LEU A 20 6.32 4.66 -1.53
CA LEU A 20 6.62 3.26 -1.21
C LEU A 20 6.31 2.30 -2.37
N LYS A 21 5.32 2.63 -3.21
CA LYS A 21 4.91 1.79 -4.34
C LYS A 21 6.04 1.60 -5.35
N ALA A 22 6.91 2.61 -5.51
CA ALA A 22 8.08 2.48 -6.37
C ALA A 22 9.07 1.43 -5.85
N VAL A 23 9.34 1.43 -4.55
CA VAL A 23 10.24 0.46 -3.91
C VAL A 23 9.70 -0.97 -4.07
N VAL A 24 8.41 -1.18 -3.79
CA VAL A 24 7.77 -2.50 -3.96
C VAL A 24 7.85 -2.99 -5.41
N ARG A 25 7.68 -2.09 -6.39
CA ARG A 25 7.80 -2.45 -7.82
C ARG A 25 9.22 -2.81 -8.23
N ARG A 26 10.24 -2.07 -7.74
CA ARG A 26 11.65 -2.37 -8.03
C ARG A 26 12.07 -3.73 -7.49
N HIS A 27 11.52 -4.13 -6.34
CA HIS A 27 11.83 -5.39 -5.66
C HIS A 27 10.74 -6.46 -5.85
N GLU A 28 9.94 -6.39 -6.94
CA GLU A 28 8.82 -7.32 -7.17
C GLU A 28 9.25 -8.79 -7.11
N ASN A 29 10.41 -9.12 -7.68
CA ASN A 29 10.94 -10.50 -7.71
C ASN A 29 11.43 -11.01 -6.35
N ALA A 30 11.69 -10.11 -5.39
CA ALA A 30 12.10 -10.43 -4.03
C ALA A 30 10.96 -10.22 -3.01
N THR A 31 9.78 -9.79 -3.47
CA THR A 31 8.63 -9.51 -2.61
C THR A 31 7.74 -10.75 -2.53
N GLU A 32 7.60 -11.30 -1.33
CA GLU A 32 6.62 -12.33 -1.05
C GLU A 32 5.20 -11.75 -1.09
N ARG A 33 4.31 -12.37 -1.88
CA ARG A 33 2.89 -11.99 -1.97
C ARG A 33 2.05 -12.99 -1.20
N LEU A 34 1.23 -12.47 -0.29
CA LEU A 34 0.21 -13.23 0.42
C LEU A 34 -1.15 -12.88 -0.18
N GLU A 35 -1.87 -13.87 -0.68
CA GLU A 35 -3.25 -13.68 -1.13
C GLU A 35 -4.17 -13.60 0.09
N LEU A 36 -5.00 -12.55 0.13
CA LEU A 36 -5.98 -12.32 1.18
C LEU A 36 -7.34 -12.17 0.49
N ASP A 37 -8.29 -13.04 0.83
CA ASP A 37 -9.67 -12.97 0.33
C ASP A 37 -10.51 -12.06 1.24
N ASP A 38 -10.08 -10.80 1.32
CA ASP A 38 -10.75 -9.77 2.10
C ASP A 38 -10.96 -8.51 1.23
N PRO A 39 -12.18 -8.28 0.73
CA PRO A 39 -12.48 -7.13 -0.12
C PRO A 39 -12.36 -5.80 0.62
N SER A 40 -12.31 -5.79 1.96
CA SER A 40 -12.10 -4.56 2.73
C SER A 40 -10.73 -3.94 2.48
N LEU A 41 -9.74 -4.73 2.07
CA LEU A 41 -8.38 -4.25 1.77
C LEU A 41 -8.32 -3.39 0.51
N LEU A 42 -9.40 -3.35 -0.28
CA LEU A 42 -9.49 -2.54 -1.50
C LEU A 42 -10.03 -1.12 -1.24
N TRP A 43 -10.46 -0.81 -0.01
CA TRP A 43 -10.93 0.54 0.31
C TRP A 43 -9.79 1.56 0.33
N ASP A 44 -9.89 2.55 -0.55
CA ASP A 44 -8.98 3.69 -0.62
C ASP A 44 -9.71 4.96 -0.12
N LEU A 45 -9.58 5.24 1.17
CA LEU A 45 -10.40 6.21 1.91
C LEU A 45 -9.78 7.63 1.89
N ASN A 46 -9.88 8.30 0.75
CA ASN A 46 -9.30 9.63 0.55
C ASN A 46 -10.30 10.78 0.64
N THR A 47 -11.61 10.53 0.48
CA THR A 47 -12.66 11.55 0.54
C THR A 47 -13.79 11.17 1.51
N PRO A 48 -14.50 12.15 2.10
CA PRO A 48 -15.62 11.89 3.01
C PRO A 48 -16.66 10.91 2.46
N GLU A 49 -16.96 10.99 1.16
CA GLU A 49 -17.92 10.11 0.49
C GLU A 49 -17.42 8.65 0.45
N GLN A 50 -16.11 8.43 0.35
CA GLN A 50 -15.52 7.09 0.40
C GLN A 50 -15.60 6.50 1.81
N TYR A 51 -15.40 7.31 2.85
CA TYR A 51 -15.64 6.88 4.23
C TYR A 51 -17.09 6.47 4.45
N GLN A 52 -18.06 7.26 3.96
CA GLN A 52 -19.47 6.92 4.10
C GLN A 52 -19.81 5.58 3.43
N LYS A 53 -19.28 5.34 2.22
CA LYS A 53 -19.46 4.07 1.51
C LYS A 53 -18.90 2.87 2.27
N ALA A 54 -17.76 3.02 2.94
CA ALA A 54 -17.19 1.94 3.76
C ALA A 54 -18.12 1.61 4.93
N VAL A 55 -18.62 2.62 5.65
CA VAL A 55 -19.59 2.44 6.74
C VAL A 55 -20.88 1.77 6.24
N ASP A 56 -21.43 2.22 5.11
CA ASP A 56 -22.66 1.65 4.53
C ASP A 56 -22.48 0.20 4.07
N SER A 57 -21.24 -0.21 3.75
CA SER A 57 -20.90 -1.59 3.36
C SER A 57 -20.80 -2.55 4.55
N GLY A 58 -20.88 -2.05 5.78
CA GLY A 58 -20.81 -2.85 7.02
C GLY A 58 -19.39 -3.14 7.50
N LEU A 59 -18.41 -2.31 7.10
CA LEU A 59 -17.06 -2.28 7.68
C LEU A 59 -17.06 -1.70 9.10
#